data_AF-A0A7S3EYQ7-F1
#
_entry.id   AF-A0A7S3EYQ7-F1
#
_cell.length_a   1.000
_cell.length_b   1.000
_cell.length_c   1.000
_cell.angle_alpha   90.00
_cell.angle_beta   90.00
_cell.angle_gamma   90.00
#
_symmetry.space_group_name_H-M   'P 1'
#
loop_
_entity.id
_entity.type
_entity.pdbx_description
1 polymer ?
#
loop_
_entity_poly.entity_id
_entity_poly.type
_entity_poly.pdbx_seq_one_letter_code
_entity_poly.pdbx_strand_id
1 'polypeptide(L)'
;ENECRKRAHMSHYTIDGVGLVFRCLVALVALALTVNLSLSRHYDCNEAALQDVKPPFDGELLPQTAVFVERRGWFQWSRLIDVYEGGTETAGEADSKRIGYFYDMNLLFFKRFGFSDAQDRIWFEGRYPSLLSRVKPYHEYELRRCDVRGGTFDAVEQLWDRSFLCFFSCKQSFTLSKRSRSGVRRPAANVKFDSKLKVNAALNARHAWFMSVEEHTDGTQMATAQQHFAMGNSNLRGVKAARCFFCQLSHWTLSISSTGRTEESVPLPNWVVGFMAALDDLLHSSK
;
A
#
# COMPACT_ATOMS: atom_id res chain seq x y z
N GLU A 1 55.31 30.45 27.44
CA GLU A 1 54.25 31.42 27.08
C GLU A 1 53.55 31.18 25.75
N ASN A 2 54.28 30.91 24.65
CA ASN A 2 53.66 30.76 23.32
C ASN A 2 52.73 29.54 23.14
N GLU A 3 52.86 28.48 23.94
CA GLU A 3 51.91 27.34 23.91
C GLU A 3 50.60 27.59 24.66
N CYS A 4 50.61 28.38 25.75
CA CYS A 4 49.39 28.72 26.48
C CYS A 4 48.45 29.62 25.65
N ARG A 5 49.02 30.52 24.84
CA ARG A 5 48.24 31.42 23.97
C ARG A 5 47.56 30.68 22.81
N LYS A 6 48.15 29.58 22.31
CA LYS A 6 47.54 28.73 21.26
C LYS A 6 46.37 27.90 21.78
N ARG A 7 46.39 27.45 23.04
CA ARG A 7 45.25 26.70 23.63
C ARG A 7 44.02 27.58 23.86
N ALA A 8 44.20 28.84 24.26
CA ALA A 8 43.10 29.77 24.50
C ALA A 8 42.31 30.12 23.21
N HIS A 9 42.99 30.28 22.06
CA HIS A 9 42.32 30.53 20.79
C HIS A 9 41.59 29.31 20.23
N MET A 10 42.10 28.09 20.47
CA MET A 10 41.47 26.87 19.97
C MET A 10 40.18 26.50 20.73
N SER A 11 40.01 27.00 21.96
CA SER A 11 38.84 26.73 22.81
C SER A 11 37.61 27.60 22.51
N HIS A 12 37.76 28.74 21.82
CA HIS A 12 36.62 29.59 21.44
C HIS A 12 35.94 29.15 20.13
N TYR A 13 36.69 28.56 19.19
CA TYR A 13 36.10 28.09 17.92
C TYR A 13 35.25 26.81 18.07
N THR A 14 35.45 26.01 19.12
CA THR A 14 34.71 24.76 19.32
C THR A 14 33.32 24.98 19.90
N ILE A 15 33.11 26.03 20.70
CA ILE A 15 31.82 26.28 21.37
C ILE A 15 30.79 26.89 20.39
N ASP A 16 31.21 27.82 19.53
CA ASP A 16 30.32 28.43 18.52
C ASP A 16 29.96 27.46 17.38
N GLY A 17 30.90 26.57 17.01
CA GLY A 17 30.66 25.55 15.98
C GLY A 17 29.60 24.52 16.39
N VAL A 18 29.62 24.06 17.65
CA VAL A 18 28.62 23.10 18.17
C VAL A 18 27.23 23.74 18.24
N GLY A 19 27.15 25.02 18.63
CA GLY A 19 25.88 25.77 18.64
C GLY A 19 25.26 25.93 17.25
N LEU A 20 26.07 26.20 16.22
CA LEU A 20 25.61 26.32 14.84
C LEU A 20 25.10 24.96 14.30
N VAL A 21 25.83 23.87 14.53
CA VAL A 21 25.43 22.52 14.10
C VAL A 21 24.12 22.11 14.76
N PHE A 22 23.96 22.35 16.06
CA PHE A 22 22.71 22.04 16.77
C PHE A 22 21.52 22.85 16.23
N ARG A 23 21.69 24.16 15.99
CA ARG A 23 20.64 25.00 15.40
C ARG A 23 20.25 24.56 13.99
N CYS A 24 21.23 24.20 13.15
CA CYS A 24 20.97 23.66 11.83
C CYS A 24 20.22 22.32 11.90
N LEU A 25 20.59 21.43 12.81
CA LEU A 25 19.90 20.15 13.00
C LEU A 25 18.46 20.35 13.47
N VAL A 26 18.22 21.25 14.43
CA VAL A 26 16.86 21.59 14.88
C VAL A 26 16.04 22.20 13.75
N ALA A 27 16.62 23.11 12.96
CA ALA A 27 15.94 23.71 11.81
C ALA A 27 15.58 22.67 10.73
N LEU A 28 16.49 21.73 10.44
CA LEU A 28 16.23 20.64 9.50
C LEU A 28 15.14 19.69 10.01
N VAL A 29 15.14 19.35 11.30
CA VAL A 29 14.08 18.54 11.92
C VAL A 29 12.73 19.27 11.86
N ALA A 30 12.70 20.56 12.18
CA ALA A 30 11.47 21.37 12.10
C ALA A 30 10.95 21.51 10.67
N LEU A 31 11.84 21.70 9.69
CA LEU A 31 11.47 21.73 8.27
C LEU A 31 10.93 20.37 7.82
N ALA A 32 11.59 19.28 8.19
CA ALA A 32 11.12 17.93 7.89
C ALA A 32 9.73 17.69 8.50
N LEU A 33 9.50 18.07 9.76
CA LEU A 33 8.20 17.92 10.42
C LEU A 33 7.11 18.76 9.77
N THR A 34 7.38 20.01 9.39
CA THR A 34 6.39 20.88 8.73
C THR A 34 6.02 20.38 7.34
N VAL A 35 7.00 19.93 6.54
CA VAL A 35 6.75 19.27 5.24
C VAL A 35 5.93 18.00 5.43
N ASN A 36 6.26 17.16 6.42
CA ASN A 36 5.50 15.94 6.73
C ASN A 36 4.05 16.24 7.12
N LEU A 37 3.82 17.23 7.99
CA LEU A 37 2.48 17.64 8.40
C LEU A 37 1.67 18.21 7.24
N SER A 38 2.30 19.02 6.38
CA SER A 38 1.67 19.57 5.19
C SER A 38 1.24 18.46 4.23
N LEU A 39 2.15 17.52 3.94
CA LEU A 39 1.85 16.36 3.10
C LEU A 39 0.74 15.51 3.74
N SER A 40 0.83 15.20 5.04
CA SER A 40 -0.19 14.39 5.73
C SER A 40 -1.60 14.92 5.52
N ARG A 41 -1.81 16.24 5.63
CA ARG A 41 -3.12 16.87 5.46
C ARG A 41 -3.75 16.63 4.10
N HIS A 42 -2.94 16.55 3.04
CA HIS A 42 -3.43 16.25 1.69
C HIS A 42 -3.82 14.78 1.51
N TYR A 43 -3.30 13.90 2.37
CA TYR A 43 -3.54 12.45 2.31
C TYR A 43 -4.36 11.92 3.49
N ASP A 44 -4.90 12.80 4.33
CA ASP A 44 -5.81 12.49 5.43
C ASP A 44 -7.24 12.28 4.89
N CYS A 45 -8.00 11.36 5.51
CA CYS A 45 -9.43 11.28 5.25
C CYS A 45 -10.09 12.65 5.45
N ASN A 46 -10.67 13.20 4.38
CA ASN A 46 -11.41 14.44 4.40
C ASN A 46 -12.89 14.16 4.10
N GLU A 47 -13.67 13.92 5.14
CA GLU A 47 -15.12 13.66 5.03
C GLU A 47 -15.86 14.76 4.27
N ALA A 48 -15.46 16.03 4.45
CA ALA A 48 -16.08 17.17 3.78
C ALA A 48 -15.90 17.13 2.26
N ALA A 49 -14.79 16.56 1.76
CA ALA A 49 -14.58 16.40 0.32
C ALA A 49 -15.49 15.32 -0.31
N LEU A 50 -16.13 14.48 0.51
CA LEU A 50 -16.99 13.38 0.09
C LEU A 50 -18.48 13.59 0.43
N GLN A 51 -18.84 14.66 1.15
CA GLN A 51 -20.17 14.85 1.74
C GLN A 51 -21.32 14.79 0.72
N ASP A 52 -21.09 15.33 -0.49
CA ASP A 52 -22.08 15.36 -1.57
C ASP A 52 -21.70 14.46 -2.75
N VAL A 53 -20.72 13.58 -2.58
CA VAL A 53 -20.24 12.69 -3.62
C VAL A 53 -20.85 11.31 -3.41
N LYS A 54 -21.66 10.85 -4.38
CA LYS A 54 -22.17 9.48 -4.35
C LYS A 54 -21.00 8.49 -4.46
N PRO A 55 -20.86 7.53 -3.52
CA PRO A 55 -19.79 6.56 -3.60
C PRO A 55 -19.95 5.66 -4.84
N PRO A 56 -18.86 5.35 -5.56
CA PRO A 56 -18.92 4.52 -6.75
C PRO A 56 -19.24 3.05 -6.40
N PHE A 57 -19.69 2.30 -7.40
CA PHE A 57 -20.01 0.86 -7.30
C PHE A 57 -20.97 0.55 -6.13
N ASP A 58 -22.03 1.35 -6.00
CA ASP A 58 -23.05 1.22 -4.94
C ASP A 58 -22.50 1.22 -3.50
N GLY A 59 -21.34 1.84 -3.30
CA GLY A 59 -20.69 1.91 -1.99
C GLY A 59 -19.60 0.86 -1.79
N GLU A 60 -19.32 -0.01 -2.76
CA GLU A 60 -18.20 -0.95 -2.71
C GLU A 60 -16.84 -0.29 -3.00
N LEU A 61 -16.86 0.94 -3.56
CA LEU A 61 -15.74 1.80 -3.95
C LEU A 61 -14.81 1.23 -5.03
N LEU A 62 -14.75 -0.09 -5.17
CA LEU A 62 -14.06 -0.81 -6.23
C LEU A 62 -15.03 -1.77 -6.96
N PRO A 63 -14.81 -2.01 -8.26
CA PRO A 63 -15.60 -2.97 -9.02
C PRO A 63 -15.31 -4.41 -8.56
N GLN A 64 -16.15 -5.35 -8.97
CA GLN A 64 -15.92 -6.79 -8.73
C GLN A 64 -14.69 -7.32 -9.46
N THR A 65 -14.35 -6.73 -10.60
CA THR A 65 -13.16 -7.07 -11.37
C THR A 65 -12.34 -5.81 -11.61
N ALA A 66 -11.08 -5.82 -11.18
CA ALA A 66 -10.19 -4.68 -11.29
C ALA A 66 -8.81 -5.11 -11.76
N VAL A 67 -8.16 -4.23 -12.52
CA VAL A 67 -6.74 -4.38 -12.85
C VAL A 67 -5.96 -3.30 -12.13
N PHE A 68 -4.93 -3.70 -11.40
CA PHE A 68 -4.03 -2.78 -10.72
C PHE A 68 -2.71 -2.73 -11.47
N VAL A 69 -2.22 -1.54 -11.80
CA VAL A 69 -0.98 -1.37 -12.56
C VAL A 69 -0.03 -0.51 -11.73
N GLU A 70 1.14 -1.04 -11.42
CA GLU A 70 2.15 -0.26 -10.71
C GLU A 70 2.68 0.87 -11.60
N ARG A 71 2.60 2.11 -11.10
CA ARG A 71 3.20 3.25 -11.77
C ARG A 71 4.69 3.34 -11.43
N ARG A 72 5.51 3.51 -12.46
CA ARG A 72 6.93 3.77 -12.27
C ARG A 72 7.15 5.20 -11.76
N GLY A 73 7.53 5.32 -10.49
CA GLY A 73 8.03 6.57 -9.92
C GLY A 73 9.52 6.79 -10.24
N TRP A 74 9.96 8.05 -10.28
CA TRP A 74 11.39 8.38 -10.29
C TRP A 74 12.03 8.13 -8.91
N PHE A 75 11.24 8.28 -7.83
CA PHE A 75 11.71 8.17 -6.45
C PHE A 75 10.91 7.11 -5.67
N GLN A 76 11.60 6.31 -4.83
CA GLN A 76 11.02 5.18 -4.08
C GLN A 76 10.18 5.58 -2.84
N TRP A 77 10.12 6.87 -2.50
CA TRP A 77 9.45 7.34 -1.27
C TRP A 77 7.91 7.23 -1.33
N SER A 78 7.37 7.16 -2.54
CA SER A 78 5.95 7.00 -2.78
C SER A 78 5.72 5.98 -3.91
N ARG A 79 4.86 5.00 -3.67
CA ARG A 79 4.40 4.07 -4.70
C ARG A 79 2.97 4.42 -5.07
N LEU A 80 2.67 4.40 -6.36
CA LEU A 80 1.33 4.60 -6.89
C LEU A 80 0.94 3.36 -7.70
N ILE A 81 -0.29 2.88 -7.50
CA ILE A 81 -0.83 1.74 -8.22
C ILE A 81 -2.14 2.18 -8.84
N ASP A 82 -2.15 2.38 -10.15
CA ASP A 82 -3.34 2.79 -10.89
C ASP A 82 -4.36 1.66 -10.94
N VAL A 83 -5.65 2.00 -10.78
CA VAL A 83 -6.75 1.04 -10.75
C VAL A 83 -7.66 1.27 -11.95
N TYR A 84 -7.90 0.21 -12.70
CA TYR A 84 -8.68 0.21 -13.92
C TYR A 84 -9.92 -0.69 -13.78
N GLU A 85 -11.03 -0.24 -14.36
CA GLU A 85 -12.25 -1.04 -14.54
C GLU A 85 -12.06 -1.99 -15.73
N GLY A 86 -12.22 -3.30 -15.53
CA GLY A 86 -12.18 -4.26 -16.65
C GLY A 86 -11.45 -5.57 -16.34
N GLY A 87 -11.80 -6.64 -17.07
CA GLY A 87 -11.51 -8.02 -16.70
C GLY A 87 -10.86 -8.89 -17.78
N THR A 88 -9.87 -8.38 -18.52
CA THR A 88 -9.03 -9.27 -19.34
C THR A 88 -7.55 -8.89 -19.23
N GLU A 89 -6.69 -9.91 -19.12
CA GLU A 89 -5.21 -9.82 -19.11
C GLU A 89 -4.64 -9.09 -20.36
N THR A 90 -5.48 -8.87 -21.37
CA THR A 90 -5.14 -8.29 -22.68
C THR A 90 -5.72 -6.90 -22.91
N ALA A 91 -6.58 -6.39 -22.03
CA ALA A 91 -7.06 -5.01 -22.11
C ALA A 91 -5.93 -4.08 -21.70
N GLY A 92 -5.10 -3.73 -22.69
CA GLY A 92 -4.11 -2.69 -22.53
C GLY A 92 -4.75 -1.43 -21.95
N GLU A 93 -3.94 -0.67 -21.22
CA GLU A 93 -4.21 0.64 -20.64
C GLU A 93 -4.94 1.64 -21.58
N ALA A 94 -4.99 1.36 -22.89
CA ALA A 94 -5.63 2.16 -23.92
C ALA A 94 -7.17 2.14 -23.88
N ASP A 95 -7.82 1.06 -23.41
CA ASP A 95 -9.29 0.91 -23.51
C ASP A 95 -9.99 0.81 -22.15
N SER A 96 -9.25 0.71 -21.04
CA SER A 96 -9.83 0.58 -19.69
C SER A 96 -9.93 1.92 -18.98
N LYS A 97 -11.08 2.18 -18.34
CA LYS A 97 -11.32 3.42 -17.61
C LYS A 97 -10.56 3.40 -16.28
N ARG A 98 -9.58 4.31 -16.12
CA ARG A 98 -8.92 4.54 -14.83
C ARG A 98 -9.94 5.07 -13.82
N ILE A 99 -10.12 4.33 -12.73
CA ILE A 99 -11.04 4.67 -11.64
C ILE A 99 -10.35 5.56 -10.61
N GLY A 100 -9.07 5.28 -10.37
CA GLY A 100 -8.30 5.91 -9.31
C GLY A 100 -6.92 5.27 -9.19
N TYR A 101 -6.34 5.40 -8.01
CA TYR A 101 -5.05 4.81 -7.69
C TYR A 101 -4.91 4.59 -6.20
N PHE A 102 -4.19 3.52 -5.85
CA PHE A 102 -3.64 3.40 -4.52
C PHE A 102 -2.36 4.21 -4.39
N TYR A 103 -2.13 4.76 -3.20
CA TYR A 103 -0.89 5.43 -2.84
C TYR A 103 -0.31 4.80 -1.59
N ASP A 104 0.98 4.52 -1.58
CA ASP A 104 1.77 4.21 -0.38
C ASP A 104 2.80 5.31 -0.20
N MET A 105 2.74 5.97 0.95
CA MET A 105 3.70 6.96 1.36
C MET A 105 4.46 6.45 2.56
N ASN A 106 5.77 6.34 2.42
CA ASN A 106 6.66 5.95 3.50
C ASN A 106 7.63 7.09 3.82
N LEU A 107 7.21 8.00 4.69
CA LEU A 107 7.97 9.21 5.04
C LEU A 107 8.32 9.18 6.52
N LEU A 108 9.58 8.79 6.83
CA LEU A 108 10.19 8.69 8.17
C LEU A 108 9.35 7.92 9.20
N PHE A 109 8.31 8.54 9.75
CA PHE A 109 7.44 8.04 10.83
C PHE A 109 5.99 7.81 10.37
N PHE A 110 5.65 8.28 9.17
CA PHE A 110 4.31 8.18 8.60
C PHE A 110 4.34 7.14 7.49
N LYS A 111 3.77 5.96 7.77
CA LYS A 111 3.41 5.01 6.71
C LYS A 111 1.90 5.10 6.54
N ARG A 112 1.47 5.57 5.38
CA ARG A 112 0.06 5.70 5.05
C ARG A 112 -0.16 5.11 3.68
N PHE A 113 -1.17 4.28 3.61
CA PHE A 113 -1.63 3.68 2.38
C PHE A 113 -3.11 3.99 2.21
N GLY A 114 -3.58 4.14 0.98
CA GLY A 114 -4.98 4.48 0.75
C GLY A 114 -5.32 4.47 -0.72
N PHE A 115 -6.58 4.75 -1.01
CA PHE A 115 -7.09 4.86 -2.38
C PHE A 115 -7.69 6.23 -2.61
N SER A 116 -7.26 6.81 -3.72
CA SER A 116 -7.75 8.07 -4.25
C SER A 116 -8.44 7.81 -5.58
N ASP A 117 -9.59 8.44 -5.82
CA ASP A 117 -10.23 8.35 -7.13
C ASP A 117 -9.52 9.21 -8.19
N ALA A 118 -10.03 9.19 -9.42
CA ALA A 118 -9.50 9.98 -10.52
C ALA A 118 -9.58 11.51 -10.31
N GLN A 119 -10.32 11.99 -9.31
CA GLN A 119 -10.43 13.40 -8.92
C GLN A 119 -9.59 13.72 -7.65
N ASP A 120 -8.68 12.84 -7.28
CA ASP A 120 -7.81 12.97 -6.11
C ASP A 120 -8.58 13.01 -4.77
N ARG A 121 -9.79 12.43 -4.72
CA ARG A 121 -10.57 12.30 -3.47
C ARG A 121 -10.27 10.96 -2.82
N ILE A 122 -9.91 11.01 -1.54
CA ILE A 122 -9.50 9.84 -0.76
C ILE A 122 -10.72 9.15 -0.19
N TRP A 123 -11.00 7.93 -0.64
CA TRP A 123 -12.18 7.18 -0.22
C TRP A 123 -11.95 6.27 0.97
N PHE A 124 -10.73 5.75 1.11
CA PHE A 124 -10.32 4.96 2.26
C PHE A 124 -8.81 5.01 2.47
N GLU A 125 -8.40 4.77 3.70
CA GLU A 125 -7.00 4.68 4.11
C GLU A 125 -6.75 3.40 4.91
N GLY A 126 -5.53 2.90 4.86
CA GLY A 126 -4.96 1.97 5.82
C GLY A 126 -3.76 2.59 6.51
N ARG A 127 -3.71 2.40 7.83
CA ARG A 127 -2.62 2.91 8.67
C ARG A 127 -2.19 1.87 9.67
N TYR A 128 -0.98 2.01 10.20
CA TYR A 128 -0.63 1.30 11.42
C TYR A 128 -1.49 1.82 12.58
N PRO A 129 -2.09 0.94 13.39
CA PRO A 129 -2.92 1.35 14.53
C PRO A 129 -2.11 2.04 15.62
N SER A 130 -0.78 1.83 15.67
CA SER A 130 0.11 2.47 16.62
C SER A 130 1.51 2.68 16.05
N LEU A 131 2.29 3.57 16.67
CA LEU A 131 3.73 3.70 16.35
C LEU A 131 4.51 2.41 16.64
N LEU A 132 4.06 1.64 17.65
CA LEU A 132 4.67 0.37 18.04
C LEU A 132 4.40 -0.74 17.02
N SER A 133 3.42 -0.57 16.12
CA SER A 133 3.14 -1.56 15.07
C SER A 133 4.32 -1.79 14.14
N ARG A 134 5.27 -0.85 14.08
CA ARG A 134 6.50 -0.95 13.29
C ARG A 134 7.59 -1.81 13.92
N VAL A 135 7.58 -1.96 15.24
CA VAL A 135 8.57 -2.79 15.95
C VAL A 135 8.08 -4.23 16.12
N LYS A 136 6.81 -4.51 15.80
CA LYS A 136 6.26 -5.85 15.84
C LYS A 136 6.88 -6.72 14.74
N PRO A 137 7.10 -8.03 15.00
CA PRO A 137 7.61 -8.96 13.99
C PRO A 137 6.56 -9.32 12.93
N TYR A 138 5.33 -8.81 13.06
CA TYR A 138 4.20 -9.02 12.17
C TYR A 138 3.55 -7.67 11.81
N HIS A 139 2.87 -7.63 10.67
CA HIS A 139 2.17 -6.46 10.17
C HIS A 139 0.72 -6.40 10.67
N GLU A 140 0.28 -5.21 11.03
CA GLU A 140 -1.12 -4.94 11.36
C GLU A 140 -1.55 -3.62 10.72
N TYR A 141 -2.76 -3.57 10.18
CA TYR A 141 -3.32 -2.40 9.53
C TYR A 141 -4.73 -2.15 10.03
N GLU A 142 -5.03 -0.89 10.31
CA GLU A 142 -6.38 -0.38 10.50
C GLU A 142 -6.83 0.27 9.21
N LEU A 143 -7.89 -0.27 8.62
CA LEU A 143 -8.51 0.17 7.39
C LEU A 143 -9.74 0.98 7.73
N ARG A 144 -9.81 2.21 7.23
CA ARG A 144 -10.90 3.14 7.50
C ARG A 144 -11.41 3.75 6.21
N ARG A 145 -12.71 3.64 6.01
CA ARG A 145 -13.41 4.40 4.97
C ARG A 145 -13.58 5.85 5.40
N CYS A 146 -13.39 6.79 4.47
CA CYS A 146 -13.34 8.23 4.74
C CYS A 146 -14.68 8.96 4.60
N ASP A 147 -15.77 8.27 4.24
CA ASP A 147 -17.11 8.88 4.14
C ASP A 147 -18.00 8.54 5.36
N VAL A 148 -19.15 9.20 5.46
CA VAL A 148 -20.12 9.05 6.57
C VAL A 148 -20.72 7.65 6.71
N ARG A 149 -20.54 6.76 5.71
CA ARG A 149 -21.01 5.35 5.74
C ARG A 149 -19.98 4.42 6.38
N GLY A 150 -18.93 4.98 6.97
CA GLY A 150 -17.69 4.30 7.32
C GLY A 150 -17.85 3.00 8.13
N GLY A 151 -17.08 1.99 7.70
CA GLY A 151 -16.74 0.82 8.50
C GLY A 151 -15.23 0.79 8.72
N THR A 152 -14.80 0.27 9.87
CA THR A 152 -13.39 0.05 10.18
C THR A 152 -13.10 -1.45 10.12
N PHE A 153 -12.01 -1.82 9.45
CA PHE A 153 -11.53 -3.19 9.39
C PHE A 153 -10.10 -3.25 9.91
N ASP A 154 -9.77 -4.34 10.55
CA ASP A 154 -8.43 -4.64 11.04
C ASP A 154 -7.87 -5.80 10.21
N ALA A 155 -6.68 -5.64 9.65
CA ALA A 155 -5.93 -6.69 8.98
C ALA A 155 -4.71 -7.02 9.83
N VAL A 156 -4.60 -8.26 10.31
CA VAL A 156 -3.48 -8.70 11.17
C VAL A 156 -2.81 -9.90 10.54
N GLU A 157 -1.51 -9.79 10.28
CA GLU A 157 -0.69 -10.89 9.76
C GLU A 157 -0.60 -12.03 10.78
N GLN A 158 -0.77 -13.27 10.32
CA GLN A 158 -0.53 -14.44 11.14
C GLN A 158 0.93 -14.86 11.04
N LEU A 159 1.71 -14.50 12.06
CA LEU A 159 3.16 -14.72 12.08
C LEU A 159 3.57 -16.18 11.87
N TRP A 160 2.75 -17.13 12.32
CA TRP A 160 3.04 -18.56 12.27
C TRP A 160 2.85 -19.19 10.89
N ASP A 161 2.03 -18.58 10.04
CA ASP A 161 1.78 -19.04 8.68
C ASP A 161 2.80 -18.47 7.68
N ARG A 162 3.64 -17.55 8.15
CA ARG A 162 4.62 -16.86 7.33
C ARG A 162 5.78 -17.78 6.98
N SER A 163 6.17 -17.76 5.71
CA SER A 163 7.46 -18.31 5.29
C SER A 163 8.60 -17.39 5.72
N PHE A 164 9.44 -17.84 6.66
CA PHE A 164 10.62 -17.09 7.11
C PHE A 164 11.73 -17.07 6.06
N LEU A 165 11.88 -18.14 5.29
CA LEU A 165 12.83 -18.29 4.21
C LEU A 165 12.10 -18.37 2.87
N CYS A 166 12.35 -17.40 2.00
CA CYS A 166 11.60 -17.13 0.77
C CYS A 166 12.48 -17.36 -0.47
N PHE A 167 12.91 -18.61 -0.71
CA PHE A 167 13.79 -18.92 -1.83
C PHE A 167 13.05 -19.28 -3.12
N PHE A 168 12.01 -20.13 -3.02
CA PHE A 168 11.28 -20.63 -4.20
C PHE A 168 9.77 -20.37 -4.10
N SER A 169 9.24 -20.39 -2.88
CA SER A 169 7.87 -20.08 -2.57
C SER A 169 7.79 -19.31 -1.27
N CYS A 170 6.91 -18.32 -1.21
CA CYS A 170 6.58 -17.62 0.01
C CYS A 170 5.12 -17.81 0.33
N LYS A 171 4.82 -17.78 1.63
CA LYS A 171 3.46 -17.70 2.14
C LYS A 171 3.35 -16.59 3.16
N GLN A 172 2.22 -15.92 3.12
CA GLN A 172 1.81 -14.95 4.12
C GLN A 172 0.30 -15.02 4.28
N SER A 173 -0.21 -14.90 5.50
CA SER A 173 -1.65 -14.87 5.74
C SER A 173 -2.03 -13.71 6.65
N PHE A 174 -3.25 -13.22 6.48
CA PHE A 174 -3.85 -12.16 7.28
C PHE A 174 -5.25 -12.56 7.73
N THR A 175 -5.60 -12.20 8.95
CA THR A 175 -6.99 -12.23 9.41
C THR A 175 -7.59 -10.85 9.26
N LEU A 176 -8.71 -10.76 8.54
CA LEU A 176 -9.54 -9.57 8.45
C LEU A 176 -10.65 -9.63 9.50
N SER A 177 -10.78 -8.55 10.28
CA SER A 177 -11.83 -8.40 11.27
C SER A 177 -12.56 -7.09 11.09
N LYS A 178 -13.89 -7.10 11.12
CA LYS A 178 -14.69 -5.87 11.17
C LYS A 178 -14.73 -5.35 12.59
N ARG A 179 -14.43 -4.07 12.77
CA ARG A 179 -14.54 -3.38 14.05
C ARG A 179 -15.91 -2.72 14.15
N SER A 180 -16.65 -3.09 15.18
CA SER A 180 -17.92 -2.44 15.52
C SER A 180 -17.70 -1.06 16.16
N ARG A 181 -18.76 -0.25 16.27
CA ARG A 181 -18.70 1.07 16.93
C ARG A 181 -18.30 0.98 18.41
N SER A 182 -18.57 -0.14 19.08
CA SER A 182 -18.13 -0.40 20.45
C SER A 182 -16.67 -0.88 20.56
N GLY A 183 -15.97 -1.00 19.44
CA GLY A 183 -14.58 -1.49 19.38
C GLY A 183 -14.47 -3.02 19.34
N VAL A 184 -15.57 -3.76 19.49
CA VAL A 184 -15.55 -5.23 19.38
C VAL A 184 -15.18 -5.63 17.95
N ARG A 185 -14.18 -6.51 17.84
CA ARG A 185 -13.70 -7.09 16.59
C ARG A 185 -14.43 -8.40 16.31
N ARG A 186 -14.98 -8.54 15.10
CA ARG A 186 -15.55 -9.79 14.61
C ARG A 186 -14.76 -10.25 13.38
N PRO A 187 -14.24 -11.48 13.36
CA PRO A 187 -13.53 -11.97 12.20
C PRO A 187 -14.48 -12.03 11.00
N ALA A 188 -13.99 -11.65 9.83
CA ALA A 188 -14.77 -11.58 8.59
C ALA A 188 -14.20 -12.53 7.53
N ALA A 189 -12.89 -12.49 7.31
CA ALA A 189 -12.24 -13.29 6.28
C ALA A 189 -10.78 -13.59 6.63
N ASN A 190 -10.25 -14.64 6.01
CA ASN A 190 -8.83 -14.95 6.00
C ASN A 190 -8.29 -14.65 4.59
N VAL A 191 -7.15 -13.98 4.52
CA VAL A 191 -6.47 -13.65 3.27
C VAL A 191 -5.17 -14.41 3.23
N LYS A 192 -4.92 -15.16 2.16
CA LYS A 192 -3.70 -15.92 1.95
C LYS A 192 -2.99 -15.40 0.72
N PHE A 193 -1.68 -15.23 0.84
CA PHE A 193 -0.77 -14.87 -0.23
C PHE A 193 0.21 -16.02 -0.42
N ASP A 194 0.18 -16.62 -1.60
CA ASP A 194 1.13 -17.63 -2.03
C ASP A 194 1.94 -17.08 -3.19
N SER A 195 3.26 -17.23 -3.12
CA SER A 195 4.14 -16.79 -4.19
C SER A 195 4.90 -17.97 -4.79
N LYS A 196 5.12 -17.90 -6.10
CA LYS A 196 5.98 -18.83 -6.83
C LYS A 196 7.02 -18.05 -7.60
N LEU A 197 8.28 -18.46 -7.49
CA LEU A 197 9.36 -17.88 -8.26
C LEU A 197 9.12 -18.14 -9.76
N LYS A 198 8.97 -17.08 -10.55
CA LYS A 198 8.95 -17.13 -12.01
C LYS A 198 10.25 -16.58 -12.56
N VAL A 199 10.95 -17.38 -13.34
CA VAL A 199 12.14 -16.94 -14.08
C VAL A 199 11.67 -16.41 -15.44
N ASN A 200 12.08 -15.20 -15.78
CA ASN A 200 11.78 -14.64 -17.09
C ASN A 200 12.86 -14.96 -18.13
N ALA A 201 12.56 -14.66 -19.40
CA ALA A 201 13.46 -14.89 -20.53
C ALA A 201 14.82 -14.17 -20.42
N ALA A 202 14.91 -13.13 -19.58
CA ALA A 202 16.15 -12.40 -19.28
C ALA A 202 16.88 -12.93 -18.02
N LEU A 203 16.54 -14.15 -17.57
CA LEU A 203 17.08 -14.80 -16.36
C LEU A 203 16.84 -14.04 -15.06
N ASN A 204 15.96 -13.03 -15.05
CA ASN A 204 15.52 -12.40 -13.81
C ASN A 204 14.43 -13.25 -13.19
N ALA A 205 14.62 -13.63 -11.94
CA ALA A 205 13.64 -14.38 -11.17
C ALA A 205 12.86 -13.41 -10.27
N ARG A 206 11.53 -13.42 -10.37
CA ARG A 206 10.64 -12.64 -9.50
C ARG A 206 9.51 -13.52 -8.99
N HIS A 207 9.15 -13.36 -7.73
CA HIS A 207 7.99 -14.03 -7.17
C HIS A 207 6.71 -13.47 -7.78
N ALA A 208 5.94 -14.32 -8.45
CA ALA A 208 4.57 -14.01 -8.86
C ALA A 208 3.64 -14.43 -7.73
N TRP A 209 2.88 -13.46 -7.23
CA TRP A 209 1.99 -13.65 -6.11
C TRP A 209 0.57 -14.00 -6.55
N PHE A 210 -0.07 -14.81 -5.73
CA PHE A 210 -1.47 -15.19 -5.82
C PHE A 210 -2.10 -14.93 -4.46
N MET A 211 -3.21 -14.20 -4.45
CA MET A 211 -4.01 -13.91 -3.27
C MET A 211 -5.31 -14.70 -3.36
N SER A 212 -5.70 -15.36 -2.27
CA SER A 212 -7.07 -15.81 -2.06
C SER A 212 -7.67 -15.15 -0.81
N VAL A 213 -8.96 -14.82 -0.88
CA VAL A 213 -9.76 -14.40 0.26
C VAL A 213 -10.81 -15.45 0.50
N GLU A 214 -10.85 -15.97 1.71
CA GLU A 214 -11.77 -17.01 2.16
C GLU A 214 -12.58 -16.47 3.34
N GLU A 215 -13.86 -16.81 3.38
CA GLU A 215 -14.71 -16.51 4.52
C GLU A 215 -14.16 -17.19 5.79
N HIS A 216 -14.25 -16.51 6.94
CA HIS A 216 -13.62 -17.01 8.16
C HIS A 216 -14.31 -18.24 8.76
N THR A 217 -15.62 -18.40 8.53
CA THR A 217 -16.48 -19.43 9.16
C THR A 217 -16.37 -20.79 8.47
N ASP A 218 -16.47 -20.82 7.14
CA ASP A 218 -16.58 -22.04 6.33
C ASP A 218 -15.44 -22.19 5.30
N GLY A 219 -14.60 -21.17 5.13
CA GLY A 219 -13.53 -21.17 4.14
C GLY A 219 -14.00 -20.95 2.71
N THR A 220 -15.26 -20.55 2.49
CA THR A 220 -15.79 -20.29 1.16
C THR A 220 -14.99 -19.18 0.48
N GLN A 221 -14.55 -19.42 -0.75
CA GLN A 221 -13.73 -18.48 -1.49
C GLN A 221 -14.56 -17.25 -1.91
N MET A 222 -14.12 -16.08 -1.44
CA MET A 222 -14.77 -14.79 -1.68
C MET A 222 -14.09 -14.00 -2.82
N ALA A 223 -12.76 -14.10 -2.95
CA ALA A 223 -12.03 -13.38 -3.99
C ALA A 223 -10.69 -14.03 -4.32
N THR A 224 -10.15 -13.69 -5.48
CA THR A 224 -8.78 -14.00 -5.89
C THR A 224 -8.11 -12.78 -6.50
N ALA A 225 -6.80 -12.66 -6.32
CA ALA A 225 -6.00 -11.79 -7.16
C ALA A 225 -4.73 -12.49 -7.62
N GLN A 226 -4.30 -12.20 -8.83
CA GLN A 226 -3.06 -12.75 -9.38
C GLN A 226 -2.19 -11.64 -9.92
N GLN A 227 -0.92 -11.68 -9.53
CA GLN A 227 0.12 -10.81 -10.05
C GLN A 227 0.70 -11.37 -11.34
N HIS A 228 0.88 -10.48 -12.29
CA HIS A 228 1.41 -10.73 -13.61
C HIS A 228 2.54 -9.75 -13.90
N PHE A 229 3.49 -10.18 -14.72
CA PHE A 229 4.62 -9.35 -15.13
C PHE A 229 4.56 -9.13 -16.63
N ALA A 230 4.58 -7.87 -17.06
CA ALA A 230 4.83 -7.56 -18.44
C ALA A 230 6.32 -7.86 -18.75
N MET A 231 6.58 -9.04 -19.31
CA MET A 231 7.90 -9.40 -19.83
C MET A 231 7.97 -8.88 -21.27
N GLY A 232 8.88 -7.94 -21.53
CA GLY A 232 8.88 -7.09 -22.72
C GLY A 232 8.75 -7.83 -24.06
N ASN A 233 7.70 -7.49 -24.82
CA ASN A 233 7.76 -6.91 -26.18
C ASN A 233 6.34 -6.43 -26.57
N SER A 234 5.59 -5.84 -25.63
CA SER A 234 4.34 -5.19 -25.99
C SER A 234 4.71 -3.91 -26.72
N ASN A 235 4.51 -3.91 -28.04
CA ASN A 235 4.27 -2.69 -28.79
C ASN A 235 3.06 -1.98 -28.17
N LEU A 236 3.28 -1.25 -27.08
CA LEU A 236 2.47 -0.09 -26.70
C LEU A 236 2.62 0.90 -27.86
N ARG A 237 1.83 0.68 -28.91
CA ARG A 237 1.74 1.51 -30.11
C ARG A 237 1.40 2.93 -29.65
N GLY A 238 2.43 3.76 -29.47
CA GLY A 238 2.29 5.14 -29.04
C GLY A 238 3.52 5.69 -28.33
N VAL A 239 4.30 4.85 -27.63
CA VAL A 239 5.52 5.31 -26.97
C VAL A 239 6.71 4.73 -27.73
N LYS A 240 7.41 5.57 -28.52
CA LYS A 240 8.67 5.20 -29.16
C LYS A 240 9.59 4.60 -28.10
N ALA A 241 9.80 3.29 -28.22
CA ALA A 241 10.57 2.47 -27.31
C ALA A 241 12.02 2.98 -27.20
N ALA A 242 12.30 3.77 -26.17
CA ALA A 242 13.60 3.69 -25.54
C ALA A 242 13.68 2.30 -24.90
N ARG A 243 14.65 1.50 -25.36
CA ARG A 243 15.06 0.21 -24.79
C ARG A 243 14.99 0.23 -23.26
N CYS A 244 13.90 -0.26 -22.69
CA CYS A 244 13.77 -0.34 -21.26
C CYS A 244 14.04 -1.77 -20.81
N PHE A 245 15.32 -2.12 -20.72
CA PHE A 245 15.81 -3.40 -20.19
C PHE A 245 15.38 -3.65 -18.72
N PHE A 246 14.79 -2.65 -18.04
CA PHE A 246 14.30 -2.70 -16.66
C PHE A 246 12.78 -2.43 -16.51
N CYS A 247 12.00 -2.37 -17.58
CA CYS A 247 10.56 -2.10 -17.47
C CYS A 247 9.76 -3.39 -17.20
N GLN A 248 9.91 -3.96 -16.00
CA GLN A 248 8.94 -4.93 -15.50
C GLN A 248 7.83 -4.16 -14.77
N LEU A 249 6.78 -3.78 -15.48
CA LEU A 249 5.54 -3.32 -14.86
C LEU A 249 4.82 -4.56 -14.31
N SER A 250 4.66 -4.63 -12.99
CA SER A 250 3.73 -5.59 -12.38
C SER A 250 2.31 -5.06 -12.51
N HIS A 251 1.40 -5.95 -12.86
CA HIS A 251 -0.02 -5.69 -12.74
C HIS A 251 -0.70 -6.82 -11.98
N TRP A 252 -1.77 -6.49 -11.28
CA TRP A 252 -2.62 -7.47 -10.62
C TRP A 252 -3.96 -7.52 -11.34
N THR A 253 -4.50 -8.73 -11.42
CA THR A 253 -5.90 -8.96 -11.81
C THR A 253 -6.64 -9.40 -10.56
N LEU A 254 -7.66 -8.64 -10.17
CA LEU A 254 -8.51 -8.92 -9.01
C LEU A 254 -9.89 -9.36 -9.49
N SER A 255 -10.39 -10.47 -8.93
CA SER A 255 -11.72 -11.00 -9.17
C SER A 255 -12.40 -11.28 -7.84
N ILE A 256 -13.55 -10.65 -7.60
CA ILE A 256 -14.34 -10.78 -6.38
C ILE A 256 -15.62 -11.54 -6.71
N SER A 257 -15.85 -12.64 -6.02
CA SER A 257 -17.05 -13.46 -6.17
C SER A 257 -18.23 -12.86 -5.42
N SER A 258 -19.40 -12.87 -6.07
CA SER A 258 -20.67 -12.54 -5.43
C SER A 258 -21.26 -13.70 -4.63
N THR A 259 -20.76 -14.93 -4.81
CA THR A 259 -21.38 -16.16 -4.29
C THR A 259 -21.07 -16.48 -2.83
N GLY A 260 -20.16 -15.75 -2.18
CA GLY A 260 -19.74 -15.97 -0.78
C GLY A 260 -20.42 -15.09 0.26
N ARG A 261 -21.58 -14.50 -0.05
CA ARG A 261 -22.37 -13.70 0.91
C ARG A 261 -23.50 -14.55 1.46
N THR A 262 -23.21 -15.40 2.45
CA THR A 262 -24.25 -15.98 3.29
C THR A 262 -24.84 -14.88 4.18
N GLU A 263 -26.15 -14.93 4.48
CA GLU A 263 -26.81 -13.90 5.32
C GLU A 263 -26.20 -13.80 6.74
N GLU A 264 -25.52 -14.86 7.19
CA GLU A 264 -24.89 -14.94 8.51
C GLU A 264 -23.46 -14.35 8.53
N SER A 265 -22.83 -14.12 7.38
CA SER A 265 -21.45 -13.67 7.31
C SER A 265 -21.31 -12.15 7.43
N VAL A 266 -20.17 -11.71 7.98
CA VAL A 266 -19.86 -10.29 8.03
C VAL A 266 -19.53 -9.82 6.61
N PRO A 267 -20.32 -8.94 5.98
CA PRO A 267 -20.10 -8.57 4.58
C PRO A 267 -18.75 -7.87 4.44
N LEU A 268 -17.90 -8.42 3.58
CA LEU A 268 -16.59 -7.86 3.24
C LEU A 268 -16.74 -7.01 1.97
N PRO A 269 -16.51 -5.69 2.04
CA PRO A 269 -16.67 -4.81 0.89
C PRO A 269 -15.46 -4.89 -0.06
N ASN A 270 -15.69 -4.62 -1.35
CA ASN A 270 -14.67 -4.79 -2.40
C ASN A 270 -13.41 -3.96 -2.13
N TRP A 271 -13.55 -2.78 -1.55
CA TRP A 271 -12.42 -1.92 -1.22
C TRP A 271 -11.45 -2.53 -0.20
N VAL A 272 -11.95 -3.34 0.74
CA VAL A 272 -11.08 -4.06 1.69
C VAL A 272 -10.32 -5.15 0.96
N VAL A 273 -10.98 -5.87 0.05
CA VAL A 273 -10.33 -6.89 -0.78
C VAL A 273 -9.27 -6.26 -1.68
N GLY A 274 -9.59 -5.15 -2.35
CA GLY A 274 -8.65 -4.44 -3.21
C GLY A 274 -7.47 -3.86 -2.44
N PHE A 275 -7.71 -3.36 -1.23
CA PHE A 275 -6.63 -2.95 -0.32
C PHE A 275 -5.64 -4.11 -0.08
N MET A 276 -6.15 -5.31 0.21
CA MET A 276 -5.28 -6.46 0.47
C MET A 276 -4.50 -6.87 -0.77
N ALA A 277 -5.14 -6.90 -1.95
CA ALA A 277 -4.44 -7.20 -3.20
C ALA A 277 -3.31 -6.18 -3.50
N ALA A 278 -3.51 -4.91 -3.15
CA ALA A 278 -2.48 -3.88 -3.31
C ALA A 278 -1.41 -3.89 -2.20
N LEU A 279 -1.62 -4.60 -1.09
CA LEU A 279 -0.72 -4.60 0.08
C LEU A 279 0.59 -5.36 -0.14
N ASP A 280 0.57 -6.52 -0.82
CA ASP A 280 1.77 -7.36 -1.03
C ASP A 280 2.88 -6.60 -1.77
N ASP A 281 2.47 -5.86 -2.79
CA ASP A 281 3.31 -4.96 -3.56
C ASP A 281 4.06 -3.96 -2.64
N LEU A 282 3.48 -3.53 -1.53
CA LEU A 282 4.07 -2.57 -0.58
C LEU A 282 5.03 -3.19 0.43
N LEU A 283 4.83 -4.47 0.77
CA LEU A 283 5.65 -5.14 1.77
C LEU A 283 7.05 -5.44 1.22
N HIS A 284 7.15 -5.77 -0.06
CA HIS A 284 8.42 -6.11 -0.71
C HIS A 284 9.30 -4.91 -1.08
N SER A 285 8.76 -3.69 -1.20
CA SER A 285 9.57 -2.48 -1.43
C SER A 285 10.25 -1.94 -0.18
N SER A 286 9.96 -2.51 0.99
CA SER A 286 10.48 -2.05 2.30
C SER A 286 11.70 -2.85 2.80
N LYS A 287 12.13 -3.86 2.04
CA LYS A 287 13.36 -4.64 2.27
C LYS A 287 14.41 -4.30 1.23
#